data_AF-A0A4P9VQ08-F1
#
_entry.id   AF-A0A4P9VQ08-F1
#
_cell.length_a   1.000
_cell.length_b   1.000
_cell.length_c   1.000
_cell.angle_alpha   90.00
_cell.angle_beta   90.00
_cell.angle_gamma   90.00
#
_symmetry.space_group_name_H-M   'P 1'
#
loop_
_entity.id
_entity.type
_entity.pdbx_description
1 polymer ?
#
loop_
_entity_poly.entity_id
_entity_poly.type
_entity_poly.pdbx_seq_one_letter_code
_entity_poly.pdbx_strand_id
1 'polypeptide(L)'
;MKYFKFWAKDRFIIKIADRQEEISVLAGSNTSLEDARREAQHKAKRIEARIEAGESKDSYQVAIKEHVIEIFDEKNIVTVCRYGAKVLNTSMYTILDLDDYPVSFLDRFRPISKLSKKDRIVAKFEQNIKKASVLGTDFRVYETQKGIRVIGKTSVHDSFMLII
;
A
#
# COMPACT_ATOMS: atom_id res chain seq x y z
N MET A 1 -2.71 -1.72 5.60
CA MET A 1 -2.60 -3.13 5.21
C MET A 1 -3.22 -3.98 6.30
N LYS A 2 -4.14 -4.90 5.99
CA LYS A 2 -4.76 -5.78 7.01
C LYS A 2 -4.05 -7.13 7.01
N TYR A 3 -3.50 -7.52 8.17
CA TYR A 3 -2.89 -8.82 8.36
C TYR A 3 -3.88 -9.75 9.06
N PHE A 4 -3.87 -11.02 8.65
CA PHE A 4 -4.74 -12.03 9.20
C PHE A 4 -3.95 -13.30 9.52
N LYS A 5 -4.24 -13.91 10.67
CA LYS A 5 -3.66 -15.18 11.12
C LYS A 5 -4.13 -16.36 10.27
N PHE A 6 -5.40 -16.36 9.88
CA PHE A 6 -6.04 -17.40 9.08
C PHE A 6 -6.46 -16.83 7.73
N TRP A 7 -6.31 -17.63 6.67
CA TRP A 7 -6.65 -17.25 5.30
C TRP A 7 -7.46 -18.37 4.64
N ALA A 8 -8.56 -18.00 4.00
CA ALA A 8 -9.37 -18.90 3.19
C ALA A 8 -9.52 -18.35 1.78
N LYS A 9 -9.32 -19.22 0.79
CA LYS A 9 -9.61 -18.94 -0.61
C LYS A 9 -10.68 -19.93 -1.05
N ASP A 10 -11.86 -19.42 -1.32
CA ASP A 10 -13.00 -20.21 -1.77
C ASP A 10 -13.52 -19.72 -3.13
N ARG A 11 -14.37 -20.54 -3.72
CA ARG A 11 -15.04 -20.25 -4.99
C ARG A 11 -16.52 -20.07 -4.72
N PHE A 12 -17.08 -19.02 -5.32
CA PHE A 12 -18.49 -18.68 -5.17
C PHE A 12 -19.07 -18.43 -6.55
N ILE A 13 -20.28 -18.93 -6.76
CA ILE A 13 -21.08 -18.56 -7.93
C ILE A 13 -21.81 -17.28 -7.57
N ILE A 14 -21.61 -16.22 -8.35
CA ILE A 14 -22.35 -14.97 -8.26
C ILE A 14 -23.17 -14.75 -9.53
N LYS A 15 -24.28 -14.06 -9.40
CA LYS A 15 -25.11 -13.63 -10.51
C LYS A 15 -24.64 -12.26 -11.01
N ILE A 16 -24.29 -12.20 -12.29
CA ILE A 16 -23.94 -10.98 -13.00
C ILE A 16 -24.95 -10.83 -14.14
N ALA A 17 -25.89 -9.90 -14.00
CA ALA A 17 -27.06 -9.79 -14.87
C ALA A 17 -27.79 -11.15 -14.99
N ASP A 18 -27.89 -11.72 -16.19
CA ASP A 18 -28.55 -13.02 -16.44
C ASP A 18 -27.59 -14.22 -16.47
N ARG A 19 -26.32 -14.03 -16.06
CA ARG A 19 -25.29 -15.07 -16.08
C ARG A 19 -24.81 -15.41 -14.69
N GLN A 20 -24.52 -16.69 -14.48
CA GLN A 20 -23.80 -17.17 -13.31
C GLN A 20 -22.31 -17.22 -13.64
N GLU A 21 -21.49 -16.60 -12.80
CA GLU A 21 -20.03 -16.65 -12.93
C GLU A 21 -19.39 -17.15 -11.64
N GLU A 22 -18.37 -18.01 -11.81
CA GLU A 22 -17.53 -18.45 -10.69
C GLU A 22 -16.47 -17.40 -10.41
N ILE A 23 -16.47 -16.85 -9.19
CA ILE A 23 -15.41 -15.99 -8.69
C ILE A 23 -14.61 -16.70 -7.61
N SER A 24 -13.32 -16.40 -7.54
CA SER A 24 -12.49 -16.82 -6.41
C SER A 24 -12.23 -15.64 -5.48
N VAL A 25 -12.58 -15.82 -4.21
CA VAL A 25 -12.44 -14.78 -3.19
C VAL A 25 -11.46 -15.24 -2.12
N LEU A 26 -10.46 -14.39 -1.87
CA LEU A 26 -9.54 -14.53 -0.76
C LEU A 26 -9.94 -13.55 0.36
N ALA A 27 -10.08 -14.08 1.57
CA ALA A 27 -10.28 -13.32 2.79
C ALA A 27 -9.45 -13.92 3.94
N GLY A 28 -9.28 -13.13 5.00
CA GLY A 28 -8.57 -13.56 6.19
C GLY A 28 -9.31 -13.14 7.46
N SER A 29 -9.00 -13.83 8.55
CA SER A 29 -9.48 -13.55 9.90
C SER A 29 -8.36 -13.78 10.94
N ASN A 30 -8.44 -13.11 12.08
CA ASN A 30 -7.59 -13.37 13.24
C ASN A 30 -8.20 -14.38 14.22
N THR A 31 -9.47 -14.76 14.02
CA THR A 31 -10.23 -15.62 14.94
C THR A 31 -10.08 -17.10 14.61
N SER A 32 -10.40 -17.50 13.37
CA SER A 32 -10.29 -18.90 12.93
C SER A 32 -10.31 -19.03 11.40
N LEU A 33 -10.04 -20.24 10.89
CA LEU A 33 -10.18 -20.56 9.46
C LEU A 33 -11.65 -20.47 9.00
N GLU A 34 -12.60 -20.94 9.83
CA GLU A 34 -14.04 -20.85 9.53
C GLU A 34 -14.52 -19.39 9.47
N ASP A 35 -13.96 -18.54 10.32
CA ASP A 35 -14.24 -17.11 10.28
C ASP A 35 -13.70 -16.46 8.99
N ALA A 36 -12.49 -16.85 8.55
CA ALA A 36 -11.94 -16.41 7.26
C ALA A 36 -12.78 -16.88 6.06
N ARG A 37 -13.37 -18.09 6.11
CA ARG A 37 -14.32 -18.58 5.08
C ARG A 37 -15.60 -17.76 5.07
N ARG A 38 -16.15 -17.45 6.25
CA ARG A 38 -17.35 -16.61 6.38
C ARG A 38 -17.10 -15.22 5.80
N GLU A 39 -15.95 -14.62 6.10
CA GLU A 39 -15.53 -13.35 5.50
C GLU A 39 -15.42 -13.43 3.98
N ALA A 40 -14.89 -14.53 3.42
CA ALA A 40 -14.85 -14.74 1.98
C ALA A 40 -16.25 -14.79 1.36
N GLN A 41 -17.19 -15.47 2.02
CA GLN A 41 -18.59 -15.53 1.59
C GLN A 41 -19.28 -14.16 1.66
N HIS A 42 -19.10 -13.42 2.75
CA HIS A 42 -19.65 -12.05 2.87
C HIS A 42 -19.09 -11.13 1.78
N LYS A 43 -17.80 -11.26 1.47
CA LYS A 43 -17.15 -10.49 0.41
C LYS A 43 -17.67 -10.87 -0.97
N ALA A 44 -17.94 -12.14 -1.25
CA ALA A 44 -18.58 -12.58 -2.50
C ALA A 44 -19.97 -11.95 -2.68
N LYS A 45 -20.82 -11.99 -1.65
CA LYS A 45 -22.14 -11.35 -1.67
C LYS A 45 -22.07 -9.83 -1.88
N ARG A 46 -21.07 -9.17 -1.28
CA ARG A 46 -20.84 -7.73 -1.49
C ARG A 46 -20.38 -7.42 -2.91
N ILE A 47 -19.60 -8.30 -3.54
CA ILE A 47 -19.20 -8.14 -4.94
C ILE A 47 -20.42 -8.24 -5.85
N GLU A 48 -21.27 -9.25 -5.64
CA GLU A 48 -22.53 -9.43 -6.36
C GLU A 48 -23.44 -8.20 -6.25
N ALA A 49 -23.71 -7.73 -5.03
CA ALA A 49 -24.55 -6.55 -4.80
C ALA A 49 -23.99 -5.26 -5.44
N ARG A 50 -22.66 -5.08 -5.45
CA ARG A 50 -22.01 -3.92 -6.09
C ARG A 50 -22.11 -3.95 -7.61
N ILE A 51 -21.99 -5.14 -8.20
CA ILE A 51 -22.14 -5.33 -9.65
C ILE A 51 -23.59 -5.00 -10.05
N GLU A 52 -24.57 -5.45 -9.27
CA GLU A 52 -25.98 -5.13 -9.50
C GLU A 52 -26.28 -3.63 -9.36
N ALA A 53 -25.68 -2.96 -8.37
CA ALA A 53 -25.83 -1.53 -8.15
C ALA A 53 -25.08 -0.63 -9.16
N GLY A 54 -24.27 -1.20 -10.05
CA GLY A 54 -23.46 -0.44 -11.02
C GLY A 54 -22.36 0.42 -10.40
N GLU A 55 -21.95 0.13 -9.16
CA GLU A 55 -20.95 0.92 -8.44
C GLU A 55 -19.55 0.66 -8.96
N SER A 56 -18.79 1.74 -9.19
CA SER A 56 -17.39 1.63 -9.60
C SER A 56 -16.52 0.97 -8.51
N LYS A 57 -15.40 0.35 -8.92
CA LYS A 57 -14.42 -0.17 -7.97
C LYS A 57 -13.79 0.99 -7.19
N ASP A 58 -14.26 1.22 -5.96
CA ASP A 58 -13.45 1.91 -4.94
C ASP A 58 -12.02 1.35 -4.95
N SER A 59 -11.03 2.25 -4.83
CA SER A 59 -9.61 1.96 -4.96
C SER A 59 -9.25 0.61 -4.33
N TYR A 60 -8.79 -0.30 -5.18
CA TYR A 60 -8.69 -1.73 -4.88
C TYR A 60 -7.56 -1.97 -3.86
N GLN A 61 -7.85 -1.85 -2.56
CA GLN A 61 -6.95 -2.38 -1.53
C GLN A 61 -7.06 -3.91 -1.52
N VAL A 62 -6.31 -4.56 -2.41
CA VAL A 62 -6.15 -6.02 -2.37
C VAL A 62 -5.49 -6.37 -1.05
N ALA A 63 -6.15 -7.22 -0.27
CA ALA A 63 -5.47 -7.87 0.84
C ALA A 63 -4.35 -8.74 0.25
N ILE A 64 -3.11 -8.28 0.37
CA ILE A 64 -1.94 -9.05 -0.04
C ILE A 64 -1.76 -10.16 1.00
N LYS A 65 -1.81 -11.41 0.56
CA LYS A 65 -1.49 -12.56 1.40
C LYS A 65 0.02 -12.58 1.61
N GLU A 66 0.48 -11.92 2.64
CA GLU A 66 1.83 -12.10 3.14
C GLU A 66 1.78 -13.05 4.33
N HIS A 67 2.68 -14.03 4.36
CA HIS A 67 2.74 -14.96 5.48
C HIS A 67 3.50 -14.30 6.63
N VAL A 68 2.87 -14.14 7.78
CA VAL A 68 3.53 -13.60 8.98
C VAL A 68 4.49 -14.66 9.51
N ILE A 69 5.78 -14.35 9.52
CA ILE A 69 6.83 -15.22 10.06
C ILE A 69 7.03 -14.96 11.55
N GLU A 70 7.05 -13.69 11.93
CA GLU A 70 7.42 -13.27 13.27
C GLU A 70 6.70 -11.96 13.63
N ILE A 71 6.24 -11.87 14.88
CA ILE A 71 5.65 -10.66 15.45
C ILE A 71 6.55 -10.28 16.62
N PHE A 72 7.28 -9.18 16.51
CA PHE A 72 8.09 -8.66 17.61
C PHE A 72 7.19 -7.90 18.61
N ASP A 73 6.32 -7.04 18.08
CA ASP A 73 5.32 -6.27 18.82
C ASP A 73 4.20 -5.80 17.87
N GLU A 74 3.22 -5.04 18.39
CA GLU A 74 2.08 -4.52 17.61
C GLU A 74 2.47 -3.58 16.45
N LYS A 75 3.68 -2.99 16.52
CA LYS A 75 4.20 -2.02 15.58
C LYS A 75 5.24 -2.62 14.63
N ASN A 76 5.73 -3.84 14.86
CA ASN A 76 6.84 -4.45 14.14
C ASN A 76 6.55 -5.93 13.84
N ILE A 77 6.27 -6.21 12.55
CA ILE A 77 5.90 -7.55 12.08
C ILE A 77 6.77 -7.92 10.88
N VAL A 78 7.30 -9.13 10.87
CA VAL A 78 8.02 -9.69 9.72
C VAL A 78 7.09 -10.60 8.92
N THR A 79 6.92 -10.28 7.64
CA THR A 79 6.17 -11.10 6.70
C THR A 79 7.08 -11.66 5.62
N VAL A 80 6.58 -12.65 4.87
CA VAL A 80 7.19 -13.11 3.62
C VAL A 80 6.29 -12.68 2.48
N CYS A 81 6.86 -11.91 1.56
CA CYS A 81 6.16 -11.46 0.37
C CYS A 81 6.04 -12.60 -0.66
N ARG A 82 5.30 -12.37 -1.75
CA ARG A 82 5.07 -13.37 -2.81
C ARG A 82 6.35 -13.93 -3.46
N TYR A 83 7.47 -13.23 -3.30
CA TYR A 83 8.77 -13.61 -3.87
C TYR A 83 9.67 -14.38 -2.88
N GLY A 84 9.18 -14.69 -1.67
CA GLY A 84 9.96 -15.39 -0.65
C GLY A 84 10.89 -14.49 0.17
N ALA A 85 10.93 -13.18 -0.09
CA ALA A 85 11.73 -12.25 0.70
C ALA A 85 11.03 -11.90 2.02
N LYS A 86 11.82 -11.83 3.10
CA LYS A 86 11.36 -11.31 4.40
C LYS A 86 11.21 -9.79 4.33
N VAL A 87 10.07 -9.28 4.78
CA VAL A 87 9.73 -7.86 4.79
C VAL A 87 9.40 -7.44 6.21
N LEU A 88 10.15 -6.47 6.74
CA LEU A 88 9.82 -5.83 8.00
C LEU A 88 8.75 -4.76 7.76
N ASN A 89 7.57 -4.97 8.33
CA ASN A 89 6.49 -4.00 8.37
C ASN A 89 6.54 -3.29 9.71
N THR A 90 6.83 -1.98 9.69
CA THR A 90 6.92 -1.13 10.88
C THR A 90 6.04 0.10 10.77
N SER A 91 5.43 0.54 11.88
CA SER A 91 4.69 1.81 11.94
C SER A 91 5.56 3.01 12.32
N MET A 92 6.83 2.78 12.68
CA MET A 92 7.73 3.84 13.14
C MET A 92 8.47 4.57 12.01
N TYR A 93 8.58 3.93 10.84
CA TYR A 93 9.32 4.46 9.71
C TYR A 93 8.49 4.38 8.44
N THR A 94 8.58 5.43 7.63
CA THR A 94 8.09 5.43 6.26
C THR A 94 9.27 5.21 5.32
N ILE A 95 9.14 4.22 4.45
CA ILE A 95 10.10 3.95 3.38
C ILE A 95 9.44 4.38 2.07
N LEU A 96 10.05 5.32 1.37
CA LEU A 96 9.59 5.85 0.09
C LEU A 96 10.61 5.50 -0.99
N ASP A 97 10.18 4.75 -2.00
CA ASP A 97 10.95 4.54 -3.23
C ASP A 97 10.51 5.58 -4.27
N LEU A 98 11.40 6.52 -4.56
CA LEU A 98 11.21 7.63 -5.48
C LEU A 98 11.94 7.33 -6.79
N ASP A 99 11.22 6.76 -7.75
CA ASP A 99 11.76 6.45 -9.09
C ASP A 99 11.60 7.59 -10.10
N ASP A 100 10.68 8.52 -9.82
CA ASP A 100 10.45 9.71 -10.64
C ASP A 100 9.93 10.89 -9.82
N TYR A 101 9.83 12.05 -10.45
CA TYR A 101 9.29 13.26 -9.83
C TYR A 101 8.23 13.93 -10.73
N PRO A 102 7.20 14.55 -10.14
CA PRO A 102 6.22 15.30 -10.92
C PRO A 102 6.91 16.50 -11.57
N VAL A 103 7.02 16.47 -12.90
CA VAL A 103 7.61 17.56 -13.69
C VAL A 103 6.60 18.70 -13.76
N SER A 104 6.89 19.83 -13.14
CA SER A 104 6.07 21.04 -13.28
C SER A 104 6.57 21.85 -14.48
N PHE A 105 5.68 22.52 -15.22
CA PHE A 105 6.07 23.42 -16.32
C PHE A 105 7.10 24.49 -15.89
N LEU A 106 7.03 24.94 -14.64
CA LEU A 106 7.99 25.87 -14.02
C LEU A 106 9.39 25.28 -13.79
N ASP A 107 9.57 23.96 -13.82
CA ASP A 107 10.87 23.31 -13.61
C ASP A 107 11.81 23.49 -14.81
N ARG A 108 11.25 23.72 -16.01
CA ARG A 108 12.02 24.01 -17.23
C ARG A 108 12.78 25.34 -17.15
N PHE A 109 12.32 26.27 -16.31
CA PHE A 109 12.92 27.58 -16.11
C PHE A 109 13.78 27.67 -14.84
N ARG A 110 13.86 26.59 -14.04
CA ARG A 110 14.64 26.55 -12.80
C ARG A 110 15.99 25.86 -12.99
N PRO A 111 17.00 26.16 -12.14
CA PRO A 111 18.32 25.50 -12.18
C PRO A 111 18.28 23.99 -12.02
N ILE A 112 17.19 23.46 -11.45
CA ILE A 112 16.92 22.01 -11.30
C ILE A 112 16.92 21.28 -12.65
N SER A 113 16.57 21.95 -13.74
CA SER A 113 16.65 21.38 -15.10
C SER A 113 18.06 20.93 -15.52
N LYS A 114 19.12 21.45 -14.88
CA LYS A 114 20.52 21.08 -15.13
C LYS A 114 21.02 19.90 -14.29
N LEU A 115 20.27 19.48 -13.28
CA LEU A 115 20.64 18.39 -12.38
C LEU A 115 20.43 17.01 -13.03
N SER A 116 21.10 15.98 -12.50
CA SER A 116 20.81 14.60 -12.90
C SER A 116 19.37 14.20 -12.48
N LYS A 117 18.79 13.15 -13.07
CA LYS A 117 17.43 12.70 -12.68
C LYS A 117 17.32 12.47 -11.17
N LYS A 118 18.31 11.83 -10.56
CA LYS A 118 18.31 11.50 -9.12
C LYS A 118 18.44 12.74 -8.24
N ASP A 119 19.33 13.66 -8.61
CA ASP A 119 19.46 14.94 -7.91
C ASP A 119 18.18 15.77 -7.97
N ARG A 120 17.46 15.71 -9.11
CA ARG A 120 16.14 16.35 -9.23
C ARG A 120 15.11 15.73 -8.29
N ILE A 121 15.11 14.41 -8.15
CA ILE A 121 14.23 13.69 -7.21
C ILE A 121 14.52 14.16 -5.79
N VAL A 122 15.79 14.22 -5.37
CA VAL A 122 16.19 14.71 -4.04
C VAL A 122 15.76 16.17 -3.85
N ALA A 123 16.08 17.06 -4.78
CA ALA A 123 15.74 18.48 -4.67
C ALA A 123 14.22 18.72 -4.58
N LYS A 124 13.42 17.94 -5.30
CA LYS A 124 11.95 18.01 -5.23
C LYS A 124 11.41 17.45 -3.92
N PHE A 125 11.98 16.34 -3.46
CA PHE A 125 11.65 15.77 -2.16
C PHE A 125 11.90 16.78 -1.03
N GLU A 126 13.07 17.42 -1.01
CA GLU A 126 13.41 18.46 -0.03
C GLU A 126 12.46 19.67 -0.10
N GLN A 127 12.09 20.12 -1.31
CA GLN A 127 11.12 21.20 -1.47
C GLN A 127 9.74 20.84 -0.92
N ASN A 128 9.30 19.61 -1.13
CA ASN A 128 8.00 19.14 -0.68
C ASN A 128 7.98 18.95 0.84
N ILE A 129 9.04 18.38 1.43
CA ILE A 129 9.09 18.17 2.88
C ILE A 129 9.15 19.49 3.66
N LYS A 130 9.83 20.50 3.11
CA LYS A 130 9.82 21.85 3.69
C LYS A 130 8.42 22.47 3.75
N LYS A 131 7.53 22.06 2.86
CA LYS A 131 6.12 22.50 2.85
C LYS A 131 5.22 21.60 3.70
N ALA A 132 5.56 20.33 3.82
CA ALA A 132 4.80 19.32 4.55
C ALA A 132 5.51 18.96 5.87
N SER A 133 5.33 19.79 6.90
CA SER A 133 5.92 19.60 8.24
C SER A 133 5.48 18.31 8.95
N VAL A 134 4.40 17.68 8.49
CA VAL A 134 3.83 16.45 9.05
C VAL A 134 4.79 15.25 8.98
N LEU A 135 5.70 15.21 8.00
CA LEU A 135 6.58 14.05 7.80
C LEU A 135 7.84 14.10 8.69
N GLY A 136 8.01 15.12 9.53
CA GLY A 136 9.22 15.32 10.32
C GLY A 136 10.41 15.79 9.49
N THR A 137 11.60 15.78 10.09
CA THR A 137 12.87 16.22 9.45
C THR A 137 13.97 15.16 9.49
N ASP A 138 13.73 14.01 10.11
CA ASP A 138 14.69 12.93 10.26
C ASP A 138 14.55 11.93 9.10
N PHE A 139 15.34 12.16 8.05
CA PHE A 139 15.39 11.33 6.85
C PHE A 139 16.79 10.81 6.57
N ARG A 140 16.85 9.56 6.13
CA ARG A 140 18.02 8.97 5.49
C ARG A 140 17.72 8.78 4.01
N VAL A 141 18.58 9.29 3.15
CA VAL A 141 18.42 9.28 1.70
C VAL A 141 19.51 8.38 1.10
N TYR A 142 19.10 7.39 0.32
CA TYR A 142 19.99 6.44 -0.33
C TYR A 142 19.76 6.45 -1.84
N GLU A 143 20.84 6.39 -2.61
CA GLU A 143 20.75 6.14 -4.04
C GLU A 143 20.41 4.66 -4.30
N THR A 144 19.47 4.40 -5.22
CA THR A 144 19.18 3.06 -5.74
C THR A 144 19.53 2.98 -7.22
N GLN A 145 19.46 1.79 -7.82
CA GLN A 145 19.74 1.64 -9.25
C GLN A 145 18.83 2.54 -10.13
N LYS A 146 17.54 2.64 -9.79
CA LYS A 146 16.53 3.35 -10.60
C LYS A 146 16.19 4.74 -10.10
N GLY A 147 16.45 5.05 -8.83
CA GLY A 147 16.00 6.30 -8.22
C GLY A 147 16.62 6.55 -6.86
N ILE A 148 15.80 7.03 -5.93
CA ILE A 148 16.19 7.39 -4.56
C ILE A 148 15.27 6.68 -3.59
N ARG A 149 15.84 6.06 -2.54
CA ARG A 149 15.09 5.55 -1.40
C ARG A 149 15.23 6.52 -0.24
N VAL A 150 14.10 6.92 0.32
CA VAL A 150 14.07 7.73 1.55
C VAL A 150 13.48 6.90 2.68
N ILE A 151 14.16 6.90 3.82
CA ILE A 151 13.66 6.32 5.06
C ILE A 151 13.50 7.47 6.05
N GLY A 152 12.27 7.78 6.41
CA GLY A 152 11.94 8.82 7.38
C GLY A 152 11.31 8.24 8.63
N LYS A 153 11.62 8.79 9.80
CA LYS A 153 10.87 8.47 11.02
C LYS A 153 9.48 9.10 10.92
N THR A 154 8.44 8.29 10.96
CA THR A 154 7.07 8.81 10.88
C THR A 154 6.69 9.39 12.25
N SER A 155 6.61 10.72 12.33
CA SER A 155 5.97 11.41 13.45
C SER A 155 4.46 11.34 13.25
N VAL A 156 3.82 10.20 13.52
CA VAL A 156 2.35 10.13 13.41
C VAL A 156 1.73 10.86 14.60
N HIS A 157 1.20 12.05 14.35
CA HIS A 157 -0.09 12.46 14.91
C HIS A 157 -1.10 12.42 13.76
N ASP A 158 -2.00 11.43 13.81
CA ASP A 158 -3.29 11.25 13.11
C ASP A 158 -3.71 12.20 11.96
N SER A 159 -2.91 12.35 10.90
CA SER A 159 -3.35 13.13 9.74
C SER A 159 -2.74 12.64 8.42
N PHE A 160 -3.02 11.38 8.07
CA PHE A 160 -3.04 10.97 6.65
C PHE A 160 -4.47 11.14 6.11
N MET A 161 -4.90 12.38 5.97
CA MET A 161 -6.02 12.76 5.11
C MET A 161 -5.54 13.79 4.11
N LEU A 162 -5.67 13.44 2.82
CA LEU A 162 -5.45 14.26 1.64
C LEU A 162 -4.04 14.87 1.49
N ILE A 163 -3.30 14.36 0.51
CA ILE A 163 -2.89 15.14 -0.67
C ILE A 163 -2.64 14.09 -1.77
N ILE A 164 -3.62 13.95 -2.67
CA ILE A 164 -3.43 13.47 -4.04
C ILE A 164 -3.40 14.75 -4.90
#